data_AF-A0A7L3M4X5-F1
#
_entry.id   AF-A0A7L3M4X5-F1
#
_cell.length_a   1.000
_cell.length_b   1.000
_cell.length_c   1.000
_cell.angle_alpha   90.00
_cell.angle_beta   90.00
_cell.angle_gamma   90.00
#
_symmetry.space_group_name_H-M   'P 1'
#
loop_
_entity.id
_entity.type
_entity.pdbx_description
1 polymer ?
#
loop_
_entity_poly.entity_id
_entity_poly.type
_entity_poly.pdbx_seq_one_letter_code
_entity_poly.pdbx_strand_id
1 'polypeptide(L)'
;MFSVQVDEDKVQTQRLPSDQPISVKKLFVGGTSSQFQTAPIRNIPPFEGCIWNLVINANPMDFAQPVSFENADIGRCPTLEPELRPPEEEDKPTRATVLVQPEPDTNGEKEGPRIPPASPPPTPSLLSALVSI
;
A
#
# COMPACT_ATOMS: atom_id res chain seq x y z
N MET A 1 -19.28 -25.81 -6.71
CA MET A 1 -17.88 -26.03 -6.28
C MET A 1 -17.52 -24.89 -5.34
N PHE A 2 -16.96 -25.19 -4.16
CA PHE A 2 -16.50 -24.17 -3.20
C PHE A 2 -14.98 -24.05 -3.29
N SER A 3 -14.46 -22.83 -3.23
CA SER A 3 -13.04 -22.53 -3.38
C SER A 3 -12.54 -21.67 -2.23
N VAL A 4 -11.33 -21.95 -1.77
CA VAL A 4 -10.63 -21.18 -0.73
C VAL A 4 -9.23 -20.85 -1.23
N GLN A 5 -8.83 -19.60 -1.05
CA GLN A 5 -7.49 -19.10 -1.33
C GLN A 5 -7.05 -18.23 -0.16
N VAL A 6 -5.80 -18.39 0.25
CA VAL A 6 -5.14 -17.56 1.25
C VAL A 6 -4.02 -16.84 0.50
N ASP A 7 -3.96 -15.52 0.66
CA ASP A 7 -3.03 -14.68 -0.10
C ASP A 7 -3.11 -14.99 -1.62
N GLU A 8 -1.98 -14.95 -2.32
CA GLU A 8 -1.88 -15.29 -3.75
C GLU A 8 -1.50 -16.77 -3.97
N ASP A 9 -1.72 -17.63 -2.96
CA ASP A 9 -1.34 -19.05 -3.03
C ASP A 9 -2.30 -19.88 -3.90
N LYS A 10 -2.00 -21.17 -4.03
CA LYS A 10 -2.80 -22.12 -4.78
C LYS A 10 -4.23 -22.23 -4.22
N VAL A 11 -5.21 -22.02 -5.10
CA VAL A 11 -6.63 -22.24 -4.80
C VAL A 11 -6.92 -23.69 -4.45
N GLN A 12 -7.54 -23.91 -3.30
CA GLN A 12 -8.10 -25.20 -2.88
C GLN A 12 -9.58 -25.25 -3.24
N THR A 13 -10.05 -26.40 -3.72
CA THR A 13 -11.46 -26.55 -4.12
C THR A 13 -12.08 -27.81 -3.52
N GLN A 14 -13.35 -27.70 -3.11
CA GLN A 14 -14.13 -28.79 -2.53
C GLN A 14 -15.55 -28.81 -3.10
N ARG A 15 -16.06 -30.00 -3.38
CA ARG A 15 -17.46 -30.18 -3.77
C ARG A 15 -18.35 -30.16 -2.53
N LEU A 16 -19.33 -29.26 -2.51
CA LEU A 16 -20.35 -29.22 -1.46
C LEU A 16 -21.39 -30.33 -1.67
N PRO A 17 -22.06 -30.79 -0.60
CA PRO A 17 -23.12 -31.81 -0.70
C PRO A 17 -24.35 -31.35 -1.50
N SER A 18 -24.61 -30.04 -1.52
CA SER A 18 -25.77 -29.41 -2.15
C SER A 18 -25.41 -28.02 -2.64
N ASP A 19 -26.08 -27.56 -3.70
CA ASP A 19 -25.99 -26.18 -4.21
C ASP A 19 -27.06 -25.26 -3.59
N GLN A 20 -27.83 -25.74 -2.60
CA GLN A 20 -28.82 -24.91 -1.90
C GLN A 20 -28.13 -23.89 -0.97
N PRO A 21 -28.68 -22.66 -0.84
CA PRO A 21 -28.16 -21.67 0.09
C PRO A 21 -28.22 -22.13 1.55
N ILE A 22 -27.17 -21.84 2.31
CA ILE A 22 -27.13 -22.07 3.75
C ILE A 22 -27.67 -20.83 4.46
N SER A 23 -28.76 -20.97 5.21
CA SER A 23 -29.33 -19.87 5.99
C SER A 23 -28.58 -19.69 7.32
N VAL A 24 -28.05 -18.49 7.53
CA VAL A 24 -27.31 -18.12 8.75
C VAL A 24 -28.13 -17.07 9.52
N LYS A 25 -28.37 -17.33 10.81
CA LYS A 25 -29.15 -16.42 11.68
C LYS A 25 -28.30 -15.36 12.38
N LYS A 26 -27.05 -15.71 12.69
CA LYS A 26 -26.10 -14.85 13.41
C LYS A 26 -24.71 -15.08 12.84
N LEU A 27 -24.00 -13.99 12.61
CA LEU A 27 -22.58 -13.99 12.25
C LEU A 27 -21.80 -13.52 13.47
N PHE A 28 -20.71 -14.22 13.76
CA PHE A 28 -19.77 -13.87 14.84
C PHE A 28 -18.37 -13.75 14.24
N VAL A 29 -17.59 -12.81 14.78
CA VAL A 29 -16.21 -12.53 14.32
C VAL A 29 -15.30 -12.61 15.54
N GLY A 30 -14.14 -13.25 15.39
CA GLY A 30 -13.16 -13.44 16.47
C GLY A 30 -13.52 -14.57 17.45
N GLY A 31 -14.80 -14.81 17.74
CA GLY A 31 -15.19 -15.89 18.64
C GLY A 31 -16.69 -15.95 18.90
N THR A 32 -17.12 -16.93 19.69
CA THR A 32 -18.51 -17.06 20.12
C THR A 32 -18.59 -17.40 21.59
N SER A 33 -19.61 -16.90 22.28
CA SER A 33 -19.87 -17.26 23.68
C SER A 33 -20.36 -18.72 23.79
N SER A 34 -20.19 -19.33 24.96
CA SER A 34 -20.35 -20.78 25.17
C SER A 34 -21.71 -21.35 24.73
N GLN A 35 -22.79 -20.56 24.80
CA GLN A 35 -24.12 -20.97 24.34
C GLN A 35 -24.24 -21.11 22.80
N PHE A 36 -23.33 -20.52 22.03
CA PHE A 36 -23.28 -20.62 20.56
C PHE A 36 -22.18 -21.55 20.07
N GLN A 37 -21.34 -22.07 20.97
CA GLN A 37 -20.33 -23.08 20.66
C GLN A 37 -21.01 -24.44 20.45
N THR A 38 -21.38 -24.75 19.21
CA THR A 38 -21.87 -26.07 18.79
C THR A 38 -20.76 -26.86 18.10
N ALA A 39 -20.86 -28.19 17.99
CA ALA A 39 -19.92 -28.92 17.13
C ALA A 39 -20.04 -28.36 15.70
N PRO A 40 -18.91 -28.15 14.97
CA PRO A 40 -17.54 -28.55 15.29
C PRO A 40 -16.69 -27.50 16.06
N ILE A 41 -17.24 -26.33 16.36
CA ILE A 41 -16.50 -25.18 16.95
C ILE A 41 -16.34 -25.24 18.49
N ARG A 42 -16.88 -26.25 19.18
CA ARG A 42 -16.94 -26.34 20.65
C ARG A 42 -15.64 -26.21 21.42
N ASN A 43 -14.50 -26.53 20.81
CA ASN A 43 -13.19 -26.57 21.48
C ASN A 43 -12.17 -25.65 20.79
N ILE A 44 -12.64 -24.68 19.99
CA ILE A 44 -11.76 -23.72 19.32
C ILE A 44 -11.69 -22.48 20.23
N PRO A 45 -10.49 -22.09 20.71
CA PRO A 45 -10.34 -20.88 21.51
C PRO A 45 -10.73 -19.63 20.71
N PRO A 46 -11.17 -18.54 21.38
CA PRO A 46 -11.35 -17.26 20.73
C PRO A 46 -10.06 -16.77 20.06
N PHE A 47 -10.20 -16.06 18.96
CA PHE A 47 -9.10 -15.47 18.21
C PHE A 47 -8.56 -14.22 18.91
N GLU A 48 -7.23 -14.12 18.98
CA GLU A 48 -6.52 -12.93 19.43
C GLU A 48 -5.73 -12.33 18.27
N GLY A 49 -6.07 -11.10 17.88
CA GLY A 49 -5.44 -10.42 16.76
C GLY A 49 -6.38 -9.46 16.05
N CYS A 50 -6.09 -9.20 14.78
CA CYS A 50 -6.83 -8.26 13.95
C CYS A 50 -7.56 -8.92 12.79
N ILE A 51 -8.83 -8.56 12.63
CA ILE A 51 -9.65 -8.94 11.48
C ILE A 51 -10.21 -7.66 10.88
N TRP A 52 -9.89 -7.40 9.62
CA TRP A 52 -10.36 -6.23 8.88
C TRP A 52 -10.83 -6.61 7.47
N ASN A 53 -11.46 -5.67 6.77
CA ASN A 53 -11.82 -5.81 5.35
C ASN A 53 -12.66 -7.06 5.03
N LEU A 54 -13.54 -7.48 5.95
CA LEU A 54 -14.45 -8.61 5.73
C LEU A 54 -15.53 -8.23 4.72
N VAL A 55 -15.57 -8.95 3.60
CA VAL A 55 -16.57 -8.77 2.54
C VAL A 55 -17.35 -10.07 2.35
N ILE A 56 -18.68 -10.00 2.40
CA ILE A 56 -19.57 -11.14 2.16
C ILE A 56 -20.57 -10.75 1.08
N ASN A 57 -20.70 -11.57 0.03
CA ASN A 57 -21.59 -11.30 -1.10
C ASN A 57 -21.38 -9.88 -1.68
N ALA A 58 -20.11 -9.47 -1.87
CA ALA A 58 -19.72 -8.14 -2.32
C ALA A 58 -20.12 -6.95 -1.41
N ASN A 59 -20.56 -7.21 -0.17
CA ASN A 59 -20.88 -6.16 0.80
C ASN A 59 -19.80 -6.11 1.91
N PRO A 60 -19.20 -4.94 2.18
CA PRO A 60 -18.30 -4.79 3.32
C PRO A 60 -19.10 -4.85 4.61
N MET A 61 -18.61 -5.62 5.58
CA MET A 61 -19.25 -5.73 6.89
C MET A 61 -18.89 -4.51 7.74
N ASP A 62 -19.91 -3.80 8.25
CA ASP A 62 -19.74 -2.64 9.12
C ASP A 62 -19.59 -3.08 10.59
N PHE A 63 -18.35 -3.14 11.06
CA PHE A 63 -18.06 -3.44 12.47
C PHE A 63 -18.34 -2.27 13.41
N ALA A 64 -18.63 -1.06 12.93
CA ALA A 64 -18.98 0.08 13.80
C ALA A 64 -20.40 -0.04 14.38
N GLN A 65 -21.24 -0.92 13.84
CA GLN A 65 -22.61 -1.14 14.30
C GLN A 65 -22.89 -2.63 14.59
N PRO A 66 -22.14 -3.28 15.52
CA PRO A 66 -22.40 -4.66 15.87
C PRO A 66 -23.70 -4.78 16.66
N VAL A 67 -24.42 -5.90 16.49
CA VAL A 67 -25.58 -6.21 17.33
C VAL A 67 -25.17 -6.41 18.79
N SER A 68 -23.98 -6.98 19.02
CA SER A 68 -23.35 -7.17 20.33
C SER A 68 -21.87 -7.47 20.15
N PHE A 69 -21.03 -7.13 21.14
CA PHE A 69 -19.61 -7.50 21.15
C PHE A 69 -19.11 -7.71 22.59
N GLU A 70 -18.03 -8.48 22.72
CA GLU A 70 -17.32 -8.75 23.97
C GLU A 70 -15.83 -8.90 23.62
N ASN A 71 -14.94 -8.30 24.43
CA ASN A 71 -13.48 -8.32 24.22
C ASN A 71 -13.01 -7.93 22.81
N ALA A 72 -13.62 -6.91 22.20
CA ALA A 72 -13.26 -6.44 20.85
C ALA A 72 -12.88 -4.95 20.82
N ASP A 73 -11.73 -4.65 20.22
CA ASP A 73 -11.26 -3.29 19.95
C ASP A 73 -11.63 -2.86 18.53
N ILE A 74 -12.81 -2.23 18.38
CA ILE A 74 -13.37 -1.87 17.07
C ILE A 74 -12.71 -0.60 16.52
N GLY A 75 -12.41 -0.61 15.21
CA GLY A 75 -11.95 0.56 14.47
C GLY A 75 -10.44 0.80 14.47
N ARG A 76 -9.66 -0.09 15.10
CA ARG A 76 -8.20 0.01 15.15
C ARG A 76 -7.57 -1.38 15.10
N CYS A 77 -6.35 -1.42 14.58
CA CYS A 77 -5.49 -2.57 14.71
C CYS A 77 -4.19 -2.12 15.38
N PRO A 78 -4.02 -2.39 16.68
CA PRO A 78 -2.80 -2.04 17.38
C PRO A 78 -1.62 -2.70 16.68
N THR A 79 -0.64 -1.89 16.27
CA THR A 79 0.67 -2.41 15.89
C THR A 79 1.32 -2.92 17.17
N LEU A 80 1.50 -4.24 17.29
CA LEU A 80 2.46 -4.79 18.25
C LEU A 80 3.82 -4.16 17.91
N GLU A 81 4.50 -3.55 18.88
CA GLU A 81 5.75 -2.78 18.73
C GLU A 81 6.60 -3.17 17.51
N PRO A 82 7.14 -2.19 16.72
CA PRO A 82 8.07 -2.52 15.66
C PRO A 82 9.23 -3.32 16.25
N GLU A 83 9.43 -4.56 15.78
CA GLU A 83 10.70 -5.25 15.97
C GLU A 83 11.77 -4.25 15.53
N LEU A 84 12.58 -3.80 16.50
CA LEU A 84 13.69 -2.89 16.29
C LEU A 84 14.59 -3.54 15.25
N ARG A 85 14.38 -3.23 13.98
CA ARG A 85 15.30 -3.61 12.91
C ARG A 85 16.66 -3.05 13.35
N PRO A 86 17.68 -3.90 13.56
CA PRO A 86 19.01 -3.41 13.86
C PRO A 86 19.39 -2.42 12.76
N PRO A 87 20.06 -1.29 13.08
CA PRO A 87 20.52 -0.36 12.06
C PRO A 87 21.35 -1.14 11.04
N GLU A 88 20.94 -1.10 9.77
CA GLU A 88 21.81 -1.55 8.69
C GLU A 88 23.05 -0.65 8.73
N GLU A 89 24.21 -1.25 8.99
CA GLU A 89 25.49 -0.55 9.02
C GLU A 89 25.74 0.02 7.61
N GLU A 90 25.64 1.34 7.46
CA GLU A 90 25.91 2.01 6.19
C GLU A 90 27.33 1.68 5.70
N ASP A 91 27.40 1.03 4.54
CA ASP A 91 28.63 0.78 3.80
C ASP A 91 29.31 2.13 3.46
N LYS A 92 30.48 2.33 4.05
CA LYS A 92 31.32 3.51 3.89
C LYS A 92 31.97 3.51 2.49
N PRO A 93 31.76 4.52 1.62
CA PRO A 93 32.41 4.53 0.32
C PRO A 93 33.88 4.96 0.43
N THR A 94 34.78 4.09 -0.02
CA THR A 94 36.23 4.31 -0.05
C THR A 94 36.58 5.25 -1.21
N ARG A 95 37.08 6.45 -0.88
CA ARG A 95 37.61 7.45 -1.82
C ARG A 95 38.99 7.00 -2.34
N ALA A 96 39.13 6.72 -3.64
CA ALA A 96 40.45 6.69 -4.31
C ALA A 96 40.35 6.79 -5.84
N THR A 97 40.92 7.87 -6.41
CA THR A 97 41.64 8.01 -7.71
C THR A 97 41.65 9.51 -8.05
N VAL A 98 42.62 10.31 -7.59
CA VAL A 98 43.99 10.54 -8.11
C VAL A 98 44.02 10.87 -9.60
N LEU A 99 44.30 12.15 -9.83
CA LEU A 99 44.40 12.95 -11.05
C LEU A 99 45.66 12.61 -11.86
N VAL A 100 45.57 12.40 -13.18
CA VAL A 100 46.71 12.57 -14.10
C VAL A 100 46.22 13.13 -15.44
N GLN A 101 46.62 14.37 -15.75
CA GLN A 101 46.56 14.95 -17.11
C GLN A 101 47.99 15.01 -17.68
N PRO A 102 48.15 14.92 -19.01
CA PRO A 102 49.30 15.54 -19.67
C PRO A 102 48.88 16.46 -20.84
N GLU A 103 49.37 17.70 -20.83
CA GLU A 103 49.37 18.64 -21.97
C GLU A 103 50.55 18.35 -22.92
N PRO A 104 50.44 18.78 -24.20
CA PRO A 104 51.56 19.50 -24.80
C PRO A 104 51.15 20.71 -25.68
N ASP A 105 51.59 21.88 -25.24
CA ASP A 105 52.34 22.96 -25.92
C ASP A 105 52.16 23.34 -27.42
N THR A 106 51.91 24.64 -27.58
CA THR A 106 52.46 25.65 -28.53
C THR A 106 51.80 25.97 -29.89
N ASN A 107 51.37 27.24 -29.95
CA ASN A 107 51.74 28.29 -30.93
C ASN A 107 50.70 28.71 -32.01
N GLY A 108 50.47 30.04 -32.12
CA GLY A 108 50.06 30.68 -33.38
C GLY A 108 48.76 31.49 -33.42
N GLU A 109 48.73 32.63 -32.73
CA GLU A 109 48.33 33.97 -33.24
C GLU A 109 47.26 34.09 -34.37
N LYS A 110 46.06 34.64 -34.07
CA LYS A 110 45.51 35.76 -34.86
C LYS A 110 44.37 36.54 -34.18
N GLU A 111 44.53 37.85 -34.29
CA GLU A 111 43.83 39.02 -33.75
C GLU A 111 42.40 39.27 -34.32
N GLY A 112 41.50 39.83 -33.49
CA GLY A 112 40.24 40.45 -33.96
C GLY A 112 39.12 40.61 -32.88
N PRO A 113 38.86 41.82 -32.33
CA PRO A 113 37.95 42.03 -31.19
C PRO A 113 36.55 42.61 -31.52
N ARG A 114 35.47 42.14 -30.84
CA ARG A 114 34.23 42.92 -30.50
C ARG A 114 33.19 42.20 -29.60
N ILE A 115 33.13 42.66 -28.34
CA ILE A 115 32.04 42.93 -27.34
C ILE A 115 30.60 42.29 -27.49
N PRO A 116 29.92 41.86 -26.38
CA PRO A 116 28.60 41.17 -26.28
C PRO A 116 27.37 42.15 -26.25
N PRO A 117 26.07 41.85 -25.89
CA PRO A 117 25.42 40.68 -25.25
C PRO A 117 23.97 40.28 -25.74
N ALA A 118 23.31 39.43 -24.94
CA ALA A 118 22.05 38.66 -25.01
C ALA A 118 20.72 39.28 -25.52
N SER A 119 19.74 38.42 -25.87
CA SER A 119 18.28 38.69 -25.82
C SER A 119 17.37 37.43 -25.73
N PRO A 120 16.11 37.54 -25.24
CA PRO A 120 15.30 36.47 -24.59
C PRO A 120 14.03 36.04 -25.43
N PRO A 121 13.05 35.25 -24.90
CA PRO A 121 12.11 34.42 -25.69
C PRO A 121 10.76 35.10 -26.06
N PRO A 122 9.94 34.53 -26.97
CA PRO A 122 8.59 35.04 -27.23
C PRO A 122 7.46 34.24 -26.54
N THR A 123 6.49 35.00 -26.01
CA THR A 123 5.15 34.59 -25.56
C THR A 123 4.13 34.66 -26.71
N PRO A 124 3.06 33.82 -26.73
CA PRO A 124 1.92 34.03 -27.63
C PRO A 124 0.77 34.78 -26.95
N SER A 125 0.12 35.70 -27.68
CA SER A 125 -0.99 36.55 -27.20
C SER A 125 -2.33 36.22 -27.85
N LEU A 126 -3.31 35.94 -26.99
CA LEU A 126 -4.73 36.34 -26.90
C LEU A 126 -5.57 36.68 -28.16
N LEU A 127 -6.83 36.20 -28.16
CA LEU A 127 -8.02 37.09 -28.09
C LEU A 127 -9.34 36.30 -27.92
N SER A 128 -10.21 36.78 -27.03
CA SER A 128 -11.66 36.54 -27.07
C SER A 128 -12.37 37.86 -26.73
N ALA A 129 -13.42 38.11 -27.50
CA ALA A 129 -14.30 39.29 -27.53
C ALA A 129 -15.13 39.44 -26.22
N LEU A 130 -15.93 40.46 -25.90
CA LEU A 130 -16.53 41.63 -26.57
C LEU A 130 -17.26 42.42 -25.44
N VAL A 131 -17.31 43.77 -25.44
CA VAL A 131 -18.42 44.57 -24.83
C VAL A 131 -18.28 46.04 -25.33
N SER A 132 -19.15 46.46 -26.25
CA SER A 132 -20.36 47.31 -26.08
C SER A 132 -20.09 48.82 -25.92
N ILE A 133 -20.57 49.62 -26.88
CA ILE A 133 -21.64 50.64 -26.81
C ILE A 133 -22.07 50.96 -28.25
#